data_AF-A0A962UEU9-F1
#
_entry.id   AF-A0A962UEU9-F1
#
_cell.length_a   1.000
_cell.length_b   1.000
_cell.length_c   1.000
_cell.angle_alpha   90.00
_cell.angle_beta   90.00
_cell.angle_gamma   90.00
#
_symmetry.space_group_name_H-M   'P 1'
#
loop_
_entity.id
_entity.type
_entity.pdbx_description
1 polymer ?
#
loop_
_entity_poly.entity_id
_entity_poly.type
_entity_poly.pdbx_seq_one_letter_code
_entity_poly.pdbx_strand_id
1 'polypeptide(L)'
;VDNGVGWYLAGYIEDQSGALRPQNREELTQCIGCHSGIVATEFPQFTSGTGNTVDSTWALPRKFPGELGWREMDYLRYLAQADAPPDQTPGIAQLGDPLNRGLNKGEFRHFLDNVVGVSLYGDMPAAIERFLAAAIQPAKGYASAWPALDTSSASAFQDSQAERQRLLRDLTARGGYLTADGAIRGELLYPPRDDALAAARRYRQVVVTQRYDKGKDVFPETPVTYRYFREEAEGFAHQDGRPYQVGEVITDRPVDLSDPALISYGVGIAETLNDPERPFEAGGTYFSDYLPLLAEPLRFEGD
;
A
#
# COMPACT_ATOMS: atom_id res chain seq x y z
N VAL A 1 -11.76 -16.32 11.39
CA VAL A 1 -12.26 -14.94 11.21
C VAL A 1 -13.74 -14.99 10.93
N ASP A 2 -14.57 -14.36 11.78
CA ASP A 2 -16.00 -14.17 11.48
C ASP A 2 -16.15 -13.10 10.41
N ASN A 3 -16.90 -13.41 9.35
CA ASN A 3 -17.13 -12.49 8.25
C ASN A 3 -18.40 -11.65 8.33
N GLY A 4 -19.16 -11.73 9.44
CA GLY A 4 -20.36 -10.92 9.63
C GLY A 4 -21.57 -11.38 8.81
N VAL A 5 -21.45 -12.47 8.05
CA VAL A 5 -22.56 -13.06 7.27
C VAL A 5 -22.76 -14.54 7.57
N GLY A 6 -22.36 -14.97 8.78
CA GLY A 6 -22.60 -16.31 9.30
C GLY A 6 -21.55 -17.36 8.91
N TRP A 7 -20.39 -16.94 8.37
CA TRP A 7 -19.29 -17.85 8.04
C TRP A 7 -18.03 -17.55 8.84
N TYR A 8 -17.32 -18.61 9.21
CA TYR A 8 -15.96 -18.52 9.72
C TYR A 8 -14.96 -18.87 8.62
N LEU A 9 -14.02 -17.95 8.37
CA LEU A 9 -12.89 -18.15 7.48
C LEU A 9 -11.68 -18.65 8.26
N ALA A 10 -11.05 -19.70 7.74
CA ALA A 10 -9.75 -20.21 8.17
C ALA A 10 -8.98 -20.71 6.94
N GLY A 11 -7.70 -20.40 6.86
CA GLY A 11 -6.82 -20.89 5.81
C GLY A 11 -5.97 -22.08 6.27
N TYR A 12 -5.62 -22.92 5.32
CA TYR A 12 -4.57 -23.93 5.45
C TYR A 12 -3.45 -23.57 4.49
N ILE A 13 -2.21 -23.66 4.96
CA ILE A 13 -1.04 -23.45 4.11
C ILE A 13 -0.45 -24.81 3.75
N GLU A 14 -0.29 -25.03 2.45
CA GLU A 14 0.36 -26.20 1.88
C GLU A 14 1.87 -25.99 1.83
N ASP A 15 2.64 -26.95 2.32
CA ASP A 15 4.09 -26.96 2.20
C ASP A 15 4.58 -27.62 0.90
N GLN A 16 5.90 -27.65 0.71
CA GLN A 16 6.51 -28.22 -0.51
C GLN A 16 6.26 -29.73 -0.70
N SER A 17 5.90 -30.44 0.36
CA SER A 17 5.56 -31.86 0.34
C SER A 17 4.06 -32.12 0.12
N GLY A 18 3.26 -31.06 0.04
CA GLY A 18 1.80 -31.14 -0.04
C GLY A 18 1.11 -31.27 1.31
N ALA A 19 1.84 -31.13 2.43
CA ALA A 19 1.24 -31.21 3.74
C ALA A 19 0.55 -29.90 4.09
N LEU A 20 -0.70 -29.99 4.56
CA LEU A 20 -1.49 -28.83 4.99
C LEU A 20 -1.31 -28.62 6.49
N ARG A 21 -1.05 -27.37 6.88
CA ARG A 21 -1.17 -26.92 8.28
C ARG A 21 -2.22 -25.82 8.40
N PRO A 22 -2.93 -25.71 9.53
CA PRO A 22 -3.75 -24.52 9.78
C PRO A 22 -2.86 -23.28 9.88
N GLN A 23 -3.41 -22.13 9.47
CA GLN A 23 -2.79 -20.83 9.72
C GLN A 23 -2.69 -20.54 11.22
N ASN A 24 -1.62 -19.88 11.65
CA ASN A 24 -1.52 -19.33 13.00
C ASN A 24 -2.33 -18.03 13.14
N ARG A 25 -2.31 -17.43 14.33
CA ARG A 25 -3.11 -16.24 14.63
C ARG A 25 -2.67 -15.06 13.75
N GLU A 26 -1.38 -14.86 13.61
CA GLU A 26 -0.75 -13.77 12.86
C GLU A 26 -1.08 -13.88 11.36
N GLU A 27 -1.08 -15.09 10.81
CA GLU A 27 -1.46 -15.39 9.43
C GLU A 27 -2.96 -15.19 9.19
N LEU A 28 -3.81 -15.51 10.18
CA LEU A 28 -5.26 -15.29 10.11
C LEU A 28 -5.64 -13.79 10.17
N THR A 29 -4.82 -12.94 10.79
CA THR A 29 -5.06 -11.48 10.84
C THR A 29 -5.14 -10.86 9.44
N GLN A 30 -4.43 -11.41 8.45
CA GLN A 30 -4.52 -10.95 7.05
C GLN A 30 -5.94 -11.08 6.47
N CYS A 31 -6.73 -12.05 6.93
CA CYS A 31 -8.11 -12.24 6.48
C CYS A 31 -9.04 -11.16 7.06
N ILE A 32 -8.73 -10.63 8.25
CA ILE A 32 -9.58 -9.65 8.95
C ILE A 32 -9.68 -8.36 8.16
N GLY A 33 -8.59 -7.88 7.55
CA GLY A 33 -8.62 -6.64 6.76
C GLY A 33 -9.74 -6.62 5.71
N CYS A 34 -9.88 -7.69 4.92
CA CYS A 34 -10.87 -7.73 3.84
C CYS A 34 -12.19 -8.43 4.18
N HIS A 35 -12.21 -9.29 5.20
CA HIS A 35 -13.37 -10.12 5.53
C HIS A 35 -13.83 -9.94 6.97
N SER A 36 -13.48 -8.85 7.64
CA SER A 36 -14.03 -8.61 8.97
C SER A 36 -15.54 -8.41 8.91
N GLY A 37 -16.25 -9.02 9.86
CA GLY A 37 -17.68 -8.78 10.06
C GLY A 37 -18.03 -7.45 10.75
N ILE A 38 -17.06 -6.55 10.93
CA ILE A 38 -17.21 -5.32 11.74
C ILE A 38 -17.46 -4.06 10.90
N VAL A 39 -17.30 -4.14 9.58
CA VAL A 39 -17.41 -2.97 8.69
C VAL A 39 -18.70 -3.04 7.90
N ALA A 40 -19.62 -2.13 8.22
CA ALA A 40 -20.84 -1.95 7.44
C ALA A 40 -20.53 -1.24 6.12
N THR A 41 -21.17 -1.69 5.04
CA THR A 41 -21.15 -1.00 3.75
C THR A 41 -22.34 -0.04 3.64
N GLU A 42 -22.58 0.55 2.45
CA GLU A 42 -23.83 1.28 2.17
C GLU A 42 -25.10 0.40 2.31
N PHE A 43 -24.93 -0.91 2.49
CA PHE A 43 -25.97 -1.87 2.84
C PHE A 43 -25.83 -2.29 4.31
N PRO A 44 -26.58 -1.69 5.26
CA PRO A 44 -26.41 -1.92 6.70
C PRO A 44 -26.57 -3.37 7.15
N GLN A 45 -27.30 -4.17 6.36
CA GLN A 45 -27.52 -5.60 6.57
C GLN A 45 -26.31 -6.48 6.21
N PHE A 46 -25.27 -5.91 5.59
CA PHE A 46 -24.08 -6.62 5.13
C PHE A 46 -22.84 -6.01 5.76
N THR A 47 -22.35 -6.64 6.82
CA THR A 47 -21.16 -6.20 7.58
C THR A 47 -19.88 -6.96 7.21
N SER A 48 -19.93 -7.74 6.12
CA SER A 48 -18.75 -8.33 5.49
C SER A 48 -18.09 -7.27 4.62
N GLY A 49 -17.26 -6.45 5.27
CA GLY A 49 -16.64 -5.29 4.65
C GLY A 49 -15.12 -5.36 4.68
N THR A 50 -14.52 -4.75 3.67
CA THR A 50 -13.10 -4.39 3.70
C THR A 50 -12.92 -3.25 4.70
N GLY A 51 -12.31 -3.51 5.86
CA GLY A 51 -11.79 -2.48 6.77
C GLY A 51 -10.49 -1.87 6.26
N ASN A 52 -10.36 -1.78 4.94
CA ASN A 52 -9.16 -1.38 4.25
C ASN A 52 -9.08 0.14 4.31
N THR A 53 -8.18 0.66 5.14
CA THR A 53 -7.70 2.03 5.00
C THR A 53 -6.92 2.16 3.69
N VAL A 54 -6.88 3.36 3.09
CA VAL A 54 -6.20 3.63 1.81
C VAL A 54 -4.72 3.18 1.79
N ASP A 55 -4.09 3.12 2.97
CA ASP A 55 -2.71 2.71 3.23
C ASP A 55 -2.53 1.23 3.59
N SER A 56 -3.59 0.48 3.93
CA SER A 56 -3.47 -0.93 4.37
C SER A 56 -3.72 -1.94 3.26
N THR A 57 -4.49 -1.59 2.23
CA THR A 57 -4.68 -2.41 1.02
C THR A 57 -5.30 -1.58 -0.08
N TRP A 58 -4.52 -1.23 -1.10
CA TRP A 58 -5.09 -0.65 -2.31
C TRP A 58 -5.74 -1.75 -3.15
N ALA A 59 -7.05 -1.65 -3.33
CA ALA A 59 -7.79 -2.46 -4.27
C ALA A 59 -8.45 -1.52 -5.27
N LEU A 60 -7.88 -1.42 -6.49
CA LEU A 60 -8.65 -0.85 -7.60
C LEU A 60 -9.98 -1.61 -7.68
N PRO A 61 -11.12 -0.93 -7.87
CA PRO A 61 -12.39 -1.58 -8.09
C PRO A 61 -12.25 -2.58 -9.23
N ARG A 62 -12.33 -3.87 -8.86
CA ARG A 62 -12.03 -4.99 -9.76
C ARG A 62 -13.07 -5.14 -10.87
N LYS A 63 -14.21 -4.46 -10.75
CA LYS A 63 -15.31 -4.52 -11.70
C LYS A 63 -15.76 -3.13 -12.11
N PHE A 64 -15.50 -2.78 -13.36
CA PHE A 64 -15.99 -1.54 -13.95
C PHE A 64 -17.50 -1.65 -14.25
N PRO A 65 -18.27 -0.55 -14.24
CA PRO A 65 -19.64 -0.54 -14.74
C PRO A 65 -19.71 -0.89 -16.23
N GLY A 66 -20.86 -1.43 -16.67
CA GLY A 66 -21.14 -1.74 -18.07
C GLY A 66 -20.29 -2.86 -18.67
N GLU A 67 -20.14 -2.86 -20.01
CA GLU A 67 -19.41 -3.89 -20.76
C GLU A 67 -17.95 -4.03 -20.32
N LEU A 68 -17.33 -2.92 -19.88
CA LEU A 68 -15.96 -2.90 -19.42
C LEU A 68 -15.72 -3.77 -18.16
N GLY A 69 -16.75 -4.07 -17.37
CA GLY A 69 -16.66 -5.00 -16.24
C GLY A 69 -16.94 -6.46 -16.56
N TRP A 70 -17.34 -6.78 -17.80
CA TRP A 70 -17.67 -8.14 -18.24
C TRP A 70 -16.64 -8.65 -19.25
N ARG A 71 -15.38 -8.74 -18.81
CA ARG A 71 -14.26 -9.28 -19.58
C ARG A 71 -13.21 -9.91 -18.66
N GLU A 72 -12.25 -10.61 -19.24
CA GLU A 72 -11.07 -11.06 -18.52
C GLU A 72 -10.24 -9.86 -18.02
N MET A 73 -9.56 -10.05 -16.88
CA MET A 73 -8.65 -9.03 -16.33
C MET A 73 -7.57 -8.71 -17.36
N ASP A 74 -7.59 -7.50 -17.89
CA ASP A 74 -6.65 -7.03 -18.92
C ASP A 74 -5.63 -6.00 -18.38
N TYR A 75 -5.55 -5.85 -17.05
CA TYR A 75 -4.62 -4.96 -16.36
C TYR A 75 -4.64 -3.51 -16.89
N LEU A 76 -5.83 -2.91 -16.99
CA LEU A 76 -6.05 -1.59 -17.56
C LEU A 76 -5.72 -1.53 -19.07
N ARG A 77 -6.13 -2.56 -19.81
CA ARG A 77 -5.79 -2.78 -21.23
C ARG A 77 -4.28 -2.68 -21.47
N TYR A 78 -3.53 -3.50 -20.75
CA TYR A 78 -2.09 -3.59 -20.87
C TYR A 78 -1.68 -3.95 -22.31
N LEU A 79 -0.81 -3.11 -22.89
CA LEU A 79 -0.16 -3.35 -24.17
C LEU A 79 1.34 -3.57 -23.95
N ALA A 80 1.80 -4.79 -24.25
CA ALA A 80 3.20 -5.16 -24.08
C ALA A 80 4.13 -4.44 -25.06
N GLN A 81 5.30 -4.06 -24.57
CA GLN A 81 6.45 -3.59 -25.35
C GLN A 81 7.51 -4.68 -25.33
N ALA A 82 7.48 -5.55 -26.34
CA ALA A 82 8.27 -6.79 -26.36
C ALA A 82 9.79 -6.56 -26.39
N ASP A 83 10.23 -5.39 -26.82
CA ASP A 83 11.62 -4.95 -26.91
C ASP A 83 12.08 -4.11 -25.71
N ALA A 84 11.24 -3.93 -24.69
CA ALA A 84 11.61 -3.22 -23.47
C ALA A 84 12.82 -3.90 -22.79
N PRO A 85 13.87 -3.12 -22.45
CA PRO A 85 14.98 -3.63 -21.67
C PRO A 85 14.53 -4.21 -20.30
N PRO A 86 15.28 -5.15 -19.71
CA PRO A 86 14.87 -5.81 -18.46
C PRO A 86 14.65 -4.89 -17.27
N ASP A 87 15.29 -3.71 -17.27
CA ASP A 87 15.25 -2.67 -16.24
C ASP A 87 14.23 -1.54 -16.52
N GLN A 88 13.45 -1.67 -17.61
CA GLN A 88 12.41 -0.73 -18.02
C GLN A 88 11.01 -1.34 -17.93
N THR A 89 10.01 -0.47 -17.82
CA THR A 89 8.59 -0.83 -17.84
C THR A 89 8.25 -1.58 -19.12
N PRO A 90 7.68 -2.80 -19.05
CA PRO A 90 7.54 -3.68 -20.20
C PRO A 90 6.28 -3.40 -21.04
N GLY A 91 5.62 -2.27 -20.87
CA GLY A 91 4.40 -1.94 -21.59
C GLY A 91 3.65 -0.74 -21.02
N ILE A 92 2.48 -0.48 -21.60
CA ILE A 92 1.66 0.70 -21.29
C ILE A 92 0.23 0.29 -20.94
N ALA A 93 -0.43 1.13 -20.14
CA ALA A 93 -1.88 1.02 -19.95
C ALA A 93 -2.58 1.76 -21.10
N GLN A 94 -3.80 1.35 -21.43
CA GLN A 94 -4.64 2.05 -22.40
C GLN A 94 -5.99 2.49 -21.80
N LEU A 95 -6.14 2.38 -20.49
CA LEU A 95 -7.27 2.92 -19.74
C LEU A 95 -6.80 3.99 -18.76
N GLY A 96 -7.63 5.01 -18.59
CA GLY A 96 -7.43 6.08 -17.62
C GLY A 96 -7.73 5.64 -16.20
N ASP A 97 -7.70 6.62 -15.29
CA ASP A 97 -7.99 6.41 -13.88
C ASP A 97 -9.50 6.54 -13.62
N PRO A 98 -10.23 5.45 -13.31
CA PRO A 98 -11.68 5.51 -13.16
C PRO A 98 -12.07 6.34 -11.95
N LEU A 99 -13.08 7.19 -12.10
CA LEU A 99 -13.53 8.08 -11.03
C LEU A 99 -14.24 7.29 -9.93
N ASN A 100 -13.78 7.47 -8.69
CA ASN A 100 -14.55 7.14 -7.51
C ASN A 100 -15.85 7.97 -7.46
N ARG A 101 -16.98 7.33 -7.20
CA ARG A 101 -18.31 7.95 -7.17
C ARG A 101 -18.45 8.96 -6.02
N GLY A 102 -17.91 8.63 -4.85
CA GLY A 102 -18.01 9.48 -3.65
C GLY A 102 -17.02 10.64 -3.66
N LEU A 103 -15.80 10.38 -4.16
CA LEU A 103 -14.72 11.37 -4.16
C LEU A 103 -14.69 12.25 -5.42
N ASN A 104 -15.36 11.82 -6.50
CA ASN A 104 -15.28 12.43 -7.83
C ASN A 104 -13.82 12.73 -8.24
N LYS A 105 -12.97 11.73 -8.02
CA LYS A 105 -11.51 11.73 -8.21
C LYS A 105 -11.10 10.33 -8.66
N GLY A 106 -10.10 10.25 -9.53
CA GLY A 106 -9.48 8.99 -9.93
C GLY A 106 -9.04 8.16 -8.71
N GLU A 107 -9.33 6.87 -8.74
CA GLU A 107 -8.99 5.93 -7.67
C GLU A 107 -7.49 5.81 -7.45
N PHE A 108 -6.71 5.81 -8.55
CA PHE A 108 -5.26 5.76 -8.46
C PHE A 108 -4.67 7.09 -8.00
N ARG A 109 -5.20 8.22 -8.47
CA ARG A 109 -4.87 9.54 -7.94
C ARG A 109 -5.12 9.61 -6.44
N HIS A 110 -6.27 9.13 -5.96
CA HIS A 110 -6.56 9.13 -4.53
C HIS A 110 -5.55 8.29 -3.74
N PHE A 111 -5.14 7.14 -4.26
CA PHE A 111 -4.07 6.35 -3.66
C PHE A 111 -2.75 7.13 -3.59
N LEU A 112 -2.30 7.70 -4.72
CA LEU A 112 -1.06 8.49 -4.78
C LEU A 112 -1.10 9.72 -3.86
N ASP A 113 -2.27 10.36 -3.71
CA ASP A 113 -2.47 11.52 -2.83
C ASP A 113 -2.28 11.18 -1.34
N ASN A 114 -2.49 9.92 -0.94
CA ASN A 114 -2.50 9.49 0.45
C ASN A 114 -1.33 8.57 0.84
N VAL A 115 -0.73 7.85 -0.11
CA VAL A 115 0.33 6.87 0.16
C VAL A 115 1.68 7.42 -0.32
N VAL A 116 2.41 8.02 0.62
CA VAL A 116 3.69 8.75 0.37
C VAL A 116 4.77 7.88 -0.29
N GLY A 117 4.76 6.56 -0.08
CA GLY A 117 5.70 5.61 -0.67
C GLY A 117 5.29 5.06 -2.04
N VAL A 118 4.08 5.38 -2.54
CA VAL A 118 3.47 4.73 -3.73
C VAL A 118 3.44 3.19 -3.60
N SER A 119 3.68 2.69 -2.39
CA SER A 119 3.92 1.31 -2.00
C SER A 119 3.44 1.20 -0.55
N LEU A 120 2.65 0.17 -0.28
CA LEU A 120 2.01 -0.07 1.01
C LEU A 120 3.04 -0.44 2.10
N TYR A 121 4.26 -0.81 1.71
CA TYR A 121 5.34 -1.19 2.62
C TYR A 121 6.38 -0.07 2.79
N GLY A 122 6.02 1.19 2.53
CA GLY A 122 6.85 2.37 2.80
C GLY A 122 8.12 2.53 1.94
N ASP A 123 8.54 1.49 1.23
CA ASP A 123 9.67 1.52 0.30
C ASP A 123 9.19 1.50 -1.14
N MET A 124 9.55 2.55 -1.87
CA MET A 124 9.17 2.74 -3.26
C MET A 124 10.05 1.89 -4.18
N PRO A 125 9.48 1.14 -5.14
CA PRO A 125 10.26 0.42 -6.14
C PRO A 125 11.21 1.35 -6.90
N ALA A 126 12.42 0.88 -7.19
CA ALA A 126 13.45 1.68 -7.86
C ALA A 126 12.98 2.22 -9.24
N ALA A 127 12.13 1.48 -9.95
CA ALA A 127 11.54 1.94 -11.20
C ALA A 127 10.64 3.17 -11.02
N ILE A 128 9.82 3.18 -9.96
CA ILE A 128 8.96 4.32 -9.61
C ILE A 128 9.82 5.50 -9.14
N GLU A 129 10.85 5.26 -8.32
CA GLU A 129 11.80 6.31 -7.91
C GLU A 129 12.46 7.00 -9.12
N ARG A 130 12.94 6.22 -10.10
CA ARG A 130 13.53 6.78 -11.34
C ARG A 130 12.52 7.64 -12.10
N PHE A 131 11.28 7.16 -12.20
CA PHE A 131 10.21 7.88 -12.86
C PHE A 131 9.87 9.20 -12.16
N LEU A 132 9.69 9.19 -10.83
CA LEU A 132 9.34 10.39 -10.06
C LEU A 132 10.50 11.39 -10.08
N ALA A 133 11.75 10.92 -9.93
CA ALA A 133 12.93 11.75 -10.09
C ALA A 133 13.01 12.40 -11.47
N ALA A 134 12.65 11.71 -12.55
CA ALA A 134 12.62 12.31 -13.88
C ALA A 134 11.42 13.25 -14.08
N ALA A 135 10.27 12.94 -13.49
CA ALA A 135 9.01 13.67 -13.69
C ALA A 135 8.92 14.96 -12.86
N ILE A 136 9.38 14.93 -11.62
CA ILE A 136 9.25 16.00 -10.62
C ILE A 136 10.59 16.75 -10.52
N GLN A 137 10.66 17.86 -11.25
CA GLN A 137 11.87 18.69 -11.37
C GLN A 137 11.52 20.19 -11.40
N PRO A 138 12.35 21.09 -10.85
CA PRO A 138 12.10 22.53 -10.95
C PRO A 138 12.00 23.03 -12.40
N ALA A 139 12.78 22.43 -13.30
CA ALA A 139 12.72 22.72 -14.75
C ALA A 139 11.36 22.37 -15.38
N LYS A 140 10.53 21.55 -14.72
CA LYS A 140 9.17 21.19 -15.12
C LYS A 140 8.09 21.90 -14.29
N GLY A 141 8.49 22.91 -13.50
CA GLY A 141 7.58 23.77 -12.73
C GLY A 141 7.17 23.22 -11.36
N TYR A 142 7.91 22.26 -10.80
CA TYR A 142 7.73 21.78 -9.42
C TYR A 142 8.50 22.67 -8.44
N ALA A 143 8.05 22.71 -7.19
CA ALA A 143 8.68 23.52 -6.13
C ALA A 143 10.13 23.10 -5.83
N SER A 144 10.42 21.81 -5.95
CA SER A 144 11.74 21.21 -5.74
C SER A 144 11.90 19.97 -6.63
N ALA A 145 13.10 19.40 -6.67
CA ALA A 145 13.32 18.08 -7.27
C ALA A 145 12.85 16.99 -6.30
N TRP A 146 12.38 15.85 -6.82
CA TRP A 146 12.06 14.69 -6.00
C TRP A 146 13.23 14.32 -5.06
N PRO A 147 13.06 14.42 -3.72
CA PRO A 147 14.17 14.26 -2.79
C PRO A 147 14.43 12.79 -2.48
N ALA A 148 15.68 12.46 -2.14
CA ALA A 148 15.99 11.22 -1.43
C ALA A 148 15.48 11.29 0.02
N LEU A 149 15.24 10.13 0.64
CA LEU A 149 14.90 10.08 2.07
C LEU A 149 16.13 10.39 2.91
N ASP A 150 16.00 11.35 3.82
CA ASP A 150 17.07 11.73 4.73
C ASP A 150 16.98 10.90 6.01
N THR A 151 17.85 9.90 6.14
CA THR A 151 17.88 9.00 7.30
C THR A 151 18.86 9.47 8.39
N SER A 152 19.32 10.72 8.37
CA SER A 152 20.29 11.25 9.35
C SER A 152 19.67 11.46 10.74
N SER A 153 18.37 11.71 10.81
CA SER A 153 17.60 11.88 12.04
C SER A 153 16.13 11.53 11.81
N ALA A 154 15.35 11.35 12.89
CA ALA A 154 13.91 11.15 12.78
C ALA A 154 13.20 12.36 12.13
N SER A 155 13.54 13.57 12.58
CA SER A 155 13.00 14.83 12.03
C SER A 155 13.32 14.99 10.53
N ALA A 156 14.56 14.78 10.12
CA ALA A 156 14.94 14.88 8.71
C ALA A 156 14.22 13.83 7.84
N PHE A 157 14.01 12.62 8.37
CA PHE A 157 13.25 11.58 7.68
C PHE A 157 11.79 12.01 7.50
N GLN A 158 11.14 12.48 8.56
CA GLN A 158 9.76 13.00 8.52
C GLN A 158 9.62 14.19 7.56
N ASP A 159 10.59 15.11 7.53
CA ASP A 159 10.62 16.24 6.61
C ASP A 159 10.73 15.79 5.15
N SER A 160 11.62 14.83 4.87
CA SER A 160 11.78 14.27 3.52
C SER A 160 10.53 13.52 3.04
N GLN A 161 9.84 12.79 3.93
CA GLN A 161 8.56 12.14 3.65
C GLN A 161 7.46 13.17 3.38
N ALA A 162 7.38 14.24 4.19
CA ALA A 162 6.41 15.31 4.00
C ALA A 162 6.63 16.05 2.67
N GLU A 163 7.88 16.27 2.26
CA GLU A 163 8.20 16.86 0.96
C GLU A 163 7.81 15.94 -0.20
N ARG A 164 8.13 14.64 -0.12
CA ARG A 164 7.69 13.66 -1.12
C ARG A 164 6.18 13.64 -1.26
N GLN A 165 5.44 13.68 -0.15
CA GLN A 165 3.98 13.75 -0.18
C GLN A 165 3.47 15.00 -0.90
N ARG A 166 4.02 16.18 -0.57
CA ARG A 166 3.63 17.44 -1.23
C ARG A 166 3.88 17.38 -2.73
N LEU A 167 5.05 16.90 -3.14
CA LEU A 167 5.42 16.79 -4.56
C LEU A 167 4.58 15.76 -5.31
N LEU A 168 4.24 14.63 -4.68
CA LEU A 168 3.40 13.61 -5.27
C LEU A 168 1.97 14.11 -5.47
N ARG A 169 1.42 14.86 -4.51
CA ARG A 169 0.11 15.55 -4.64
C ARG A 169 0.12 16.63 -5.72
N ASP A 170 1.24 17.34 -5.89
CA ASP A 170 1.40 18.30 -6.98
C ASP A 170 1.47 17.58 -8.36
N LEU A 171 2.19 16.47 -8.44
CA LEU A 171 2.23 15.61 -9.64
C LEU A 171 0.83 15.14 -10.04
N THR A 172 0.06 14.62 -9.08
CA THR A 172 -1.29 14.09 -9.35
C THR A 172 -2.28 15.18 -9.70
N ALA A 173 -2.23 16.34 -9.01
CA ALA A 173 -3.07 17.49 -9.32
C ALA A 173 -2.85 18.05 -10.73
N ARG A 174 -1.62 17.91 -11.26
CA ARG A 174 -1.27 18.29 -12.64
C ARG A 174 -1.54 17.19 -13.67
N GLY A 175 -2.06 16.03 -13.25
CA GLY A 175 -2.25 14.87 -14.14
C GLY A 175 -0.95 14.20 -14.58
N GLY A 176 0.20 14.47 -13.93
CA GLY A 176 1.50 13.93 -14.35
C GLY A 176 1.69 12.42 -14.12
N TYR A 177 0.71 11.76 -13.53
CA TYR A 177 0.59 10.30 -13.42
C TYR A 177 -0.19 9.69 -14.60
N LEU A 178 -0.77 10.51 -15.47
CA LEU A 178 -1.43 10.13 -16.71
C LEU A 178 -0.52 10.38 -17.91
N THR A 179 -0.77 9.66 -19.00
CA THR A 179 -0.23 9.91 -20.33
C THR A 179 -1.01 11.05 -21.01
N ALA A 180 -0.52 11.52 -22.16
CA ALA A 180 -1.23 12.53 -22.95
C ALA A 180 -2.63 12.07 -23.42
N ASP A 181 -2.83 10.76 -23.57
CA ASP A 181 -4.10 10.14 -23.95
C ASP A 181 -5.00 9.83 -22.74
N GLY A 182 -4.63 10.30 -21.54
CA GLY A 182 -5.41 10.12 -20.31
C GLY A 182 -5.26 8.74 -19.65
N ALA A 183 -4.48 7.81 -20.23
CA ALA A 183 -4.20 6.51 -19.62
C ALA A 183 -3.24 6.64 -18.43
N ILE A 184 -3.36 5.78 -17.40
CA ILE A 184 -2.40 5.76 -16.29
C ILE A 184 -1.00 5.40 -16.81
N ARG A 185 0.04 6.09 -16.33
CA ARG A 185 1.43 5.81 -16.71
C ARG A 185 1.87 4.42 -16.26
N GLY A 186 2.36 3.62 -17.21
CA GLY A 186 2.73 2.22 -16.99
C GLY A 186 3.88 2.06 -15.99
N GLU A 187 4.76 3.06 -15.87
CA GLU A 187 5.87 3.09 -14.91
C GLU A 187 5.41 3.04 -13.45
N LEU A 188 4.15 3.41 -13.19
CA LEU A 188 3.53 3.36 -11.86
C LEU A 188 2.74 2.06 -11.62
N LEU A 189 2.56 1.21 -12.64
CA LEU A 189 1.71 0.02 -12.59
C LEU A 189 2.47 -1.28 -12.84
N TYR A 190 3.36 -1.28 -13.83
CA TYR A 190 3.98 -2.48 -14.36
C TYR A 190 5.47 -2.48 -14.00
N PRO A 191 5.90 -3.31 -13.04
CA PRO A 191 7.31 -3.37 -12.69
C PRO A 191 8.13 -3.86 -13.88
N PRO A 192 9.38 -3.37 -14.03
CA PRO A 192 10.34 -3.96 -14.95
C PRO A 192 10.48 -5.47 -14.78
N ARG A 193 10.92 -6.15 -15.84
CA ARG A 193 11.03 -7.60 -15.86
C ARG A 193 11.93 -8.13 -14.73
N ASP A 194 13.06 -7.48 -14.48
CA ASP A 194 14.00 -7.90 -13.43
C ASP A 194 13.39 -7.73 -12.03
N ASP A 195 12.65 -6.64 -11.80
CA ASP A 195 11.94 -6.36 -10.55
C ASP A 195 10.84 -7.40 -10.30
N ALA A 196 10.04 -7.71 -11.33
CA ALA A 196 9.00 -8.74 -11.27
C ALA A 196 9.59 -10.13 -10.98
N LEU A 197 10.71 -10.48 -11.61
CA LEU A 197 11.39 -11.75 -11.37
C LEU A 197 11.97 -11.82 -9.95
N ALA A 198 12.53 -10.72 -9.44
CA ALA A 198 13.01 -10.64 -8.06
C ALA A 198 11.86 -10.82 -7.06
N ALA A 199 10.71 -10.16 -7.28
CA ALA A 199 9.51 -10.33 -6.47
C ALA A 199 9.02 -11.78 -6.47
N ALA A 200 8.93 -12.42 -7.66
CA ALA A 200 8.52 -13.82 -7.77
C ALA A 200 9.47 -14.78 -7.03
N ARG A 201 10.78 -14.56 -7.10
CA ARG A 201 11.77 -15.35 -6.35
C ARG A 201 11.57 -15.23 -4.84
N ARG A 202 11.33 -14.02 -4.32
CA ARG A 202 11.08 -13.76 -2.90
C ARG A 202 9.77 -14.35 -2.43
N TYR A 203 8.71 -14.21 -3.23
CA TYR A 203 7.43 -14.87 -2.95
C TYR A 203 7.60 -16.39 -2.83
N ARG A 204 8.35 -17.01 -3.74
CA ARG A 204 8.68 -18.44 -3.64
C ARG A 204 9.46 -18.75 -2.36
N GLN A 205 10.38 -17.89 -1.92
CA GLN A 205 11.08 -18.08 -0.64
C GLN A 205 10.09 -18.08 0.54
N VAL A 206 9.14 -17.15 0.59
CA VAL A 206 8.07 -17.12 1.63
C VAL A 206 7.29 -18.44 1.65
N VAL A 207 6.81 -18.87 0.47
CA VAL A 207 6.02 -20.10 0.34
C VAL A 207 6.85 -21.33 0.73
N VAL A 208 8.11 -21.37 0.32
CA VAL A 208 9.05 -22.48 0.62
C VAL A 208 9.35 -22.57 2.11
N THR A 209 9.61 -21.44 2.77
CA THR A 209 10.00 -21.42 4.18
C THR A 209 8.80 -21.58 5.11
N GLN A 210 7.59 -21.29 4.63
CA GLN A 210 6.36 -21.27 5.44
C GLN A 210 6.50 -20.35 6.67
N ARG A 211 7.43 -19.38 6.61
CA ARG A 211 7.75 -18.48 7.72
C ARG A 211 7.20 -17.10 7.43
N TYR A 212 6.09 -16.79 8.08
CA TYR A 212 5.57 -15.42 8.19
C TYR A 212 6.09 -14.69 9.44
N ASP A 213 6.71 -15.41 10.39
CA ASP A 213 7.12 -14.85 11.69
C ASP A 213 8.11 -13.69 11.60
N LYS A 214 8.96 -13.66 10.56
CA LYS A 214 10.00 -12.62 10.45
C LYS A 214 9.85 -11.70 9.26
N GLY A 215 9.37 -12.17 8.09
CA GLY A 215 8.98 -11.37 6.91
C GLY A 215 10.03 -10.40 6.32
N LYS A 216 11.06 -10.05 7.09
CA LYS A 216 12.13 -9.10 6.83
C LYS A 216 13.29 -9.77 6.11
N ASP A 217 13.42 -11.10 6.27
CA ASP A 217 14.45 -11.94 5.66
C ASP A 217 14.23 -12.19 4.15
N VAL A 218 13.07 -11.79 3.62
CA VAL A 218 12.76 -11.90 2.19
C VAL A 218 13.16 -10.66 1.40
N PHE A 219 13.50 -9.57 2.10
CA PHE A 219 14.05 -8.38 1.48
C PHE A 219 15.58 -8.54 1.35
N PRO A 220 16.18 -8.07 0.23
CA PRO A 220 17.63 -8.16 0.04
C PRO A 220 18.39 -7.30 1.06
N GLU A 221 17.79 -6.19 1.45
CA GLU A 221 18.23 -5.24 2.46
C GLU A 221 16.99 -4.86 3.26
N THR A 222 17.13 -4.57 4.55
CA THR A 222 16.00 -4.15 5.40
C THR A 222 15.40 -2.85 4.88
N PRO A 223 14.12 -2.86 4.44
CA PRO A 223 13.40 -1.66 4.04
C PRO A 223 13.50 -0.53 5.04
N VAL A 224 13.53 0.72 4.56
CA VAL A 224 13.59 1.90 5.43
C VAL A 224 12.34 1.97 6.32
N THR A 225 11.18 1.48 5.84
CA THR A 225 9.96 1.39 6.63
C THR A 225 10.08 0.54 7.91
N TYR A 226 11.03 -0.39 7.98
CA TYR A 226 11.25 -1.24 9.15
C TYR A 226 12.28 -0.67 10.11
N ARG A 227 12.78 0.54 9.84
CA ARG A 227 13.75 1.23 10.70
C ARG A 227 13.05 2.27 11.56
N TYR A 228 13.61 2.50 12.73
CA TYR A 228 13.04 3.37 13.73
C TYR A 228 13.41 4.84 13.47
N PHE A 229 12.46 5.61 12.94
CA PHE A 229 12.58 7.06 12.72
C PHE A 229 11.46 7.81 13.46
N ARG A 230 11.37 7.61 14.78
CA ARG A 230 10.39 8.29 15.63
C ARG A 230 11.07 9.28 16.56
N GLU A 231 10.43 10.43 16.76
CA GLU A 231 10.84 11.39 17.77
C GLU A 231 10.49 10.89 19.18
N GLU A 232 11.08 11.49 20.21
CA GLU A 232 10.92 11.03 21.60
C GLU A 232 9.45 11.04 22.05
N ALA A 233 8.67 12.04 21.63
CA ALA A 233 7.26 12.17 21.99
C ALA A 233 6.34 11.10 21.38
N GLU A 234 6.76 10.49 20.27
CA GLU A 234 5.97 9.55 19.44
C GLU A 234 6.54 8.12 19.48
N GLY A 235 7.62 7.95 20.25
CA GLY A 235 8.43 6.76 20.28
C GLY A 235 7.87 5.62 21.13
N PHE A 236 8.43 4.43 20.92
CA PHE A 236 8.21 3.28 21.81
C PHE A 236 9.55 2.57 22.06
N ALA A 237 9.64 1.89 23.20
CA ALA A 237 10.80 1.09 23.57
C ALA A 237 10.67 -0.35 23.04
N HIS A 238 11.77 -1.09 23.08
CA HIS A 238 11.73 -2.54 22.98
C HIS A 238 10.85 -3.16 24.08
N GLN A 239 10.40 -4.40 23.89
CA GLN A 239 9.65 -5.16 24.90
C GLN A 239 10.40 -5.32 26.23
N ASP A 240 11.74 -5.27 26.21
CA ASP A 240 12.59 -5.31 27.41
C ASP A 240 12.79 -3.94 28.07
N GLY A 241 12.18 -2.88 27.53
CA GLY A 241 12.26 -1.51 28.02
C GLY A 241 13.45 -0.70 27.49
N ARG A 242 14.35 -1.28 26.69
CA ARG A 242 15.46 -0.54 26.07
C ARG A 242 14.92 0.44 25.01
N PRO A 243 15.39 1.71 24.98
CA PRO A 243 14.99 2.62 23.91
C PRO A 243 15.57 2.20 22.56
N TYR A 244 14.81 2.42 21.49
CA TYR A 244 15.30 2.28 20.13
C TYR A 244 16.25 3.43 19.77
N GLN A 245 17.28 3.14 18.97
CA GLN A 245 18.11 4.15 18.33
C GLN A 245 17.53 4.57 16.97
N VAL A 246 17.80 5.81 16.55
CA VAL A 246 17.42 6.27 15.21
C VAL A 246 18.07 5.38 14.15
N GLY A 247 17.26 4.86 13.22
CA GLY A 247 17.68 3.96 12.16
C GLY A 247 17.83 2.48 12.57
N GLU A 248 17.65 2.15 13.86
CA GLU A 248 17.64 0.76 14.35
C GLU A 248 16.49 -0.02 13.70
N VAL A 249 16.74 -1.28 13.37
CA VAL A 249 15.70 -2.15 12.80
C VAL A 249 14.69 -2.47 13.90
N ILE A 250 13.43 -2.13 13.66
CA ILE A 250 12.31 -2.47 14.54
C ILE A 250 12.21 -4.00 14.56
N THR A 251 12.54 -4.62 15.69
CA THR A 251 12.55 -6.09 15.85
C THR A 251 11.40 -6.57 16.71
N ASP A 252 10.95 -5.73 17.63
CA ASP A 252 9.82 -5.95 18.51
C ASP A 252 9.09 -4.62 18.82
N ARG A 253 8.00 -4.70 19.56
CA ARG A 253 7.21 -3.56 20.06
C ARG A 253 6.45 -3.98 21.30
N PRO A 254 6.04 -3.06 22.19
CA PRO A 254 5.16 -3.39 23.30
C PRO A 254 3.90 -4.09 22.80
N VAL A 255 3.47 -5.12 23.52
CA VAL A 255 2.30 -5.95 23.20
C VAL A 255 1.33 -6.01 24.36
N ASP A 256 0.05 -6.25 24.07
CA ASP A 256 -0.95 -6.50 25.10
C ASP A 256 -0.75 -7.89 25.71
N LEU A 257 -0.50 -7.94 27.01
CA LEU A 257 -0.37 -9.18 27.78
C LEU A 257 -1.39 -9.27 28.92
N SER A 258 -2.42 -8.42 28.90
CA SER A 258 -3.36 -8.24 30.01
C SER A 258 -4.24 -9.46 30.26
N ASP A 259 -4.75 -10.10 29.20
CA ASP A 259 -5.59 -11.29 29.28
C ASP A 259 -5.38 -12.20 28.07
N PRO A 260 -4.91 -13.46 28.25
CA PRO A 260 -4.69 -14.41 27.16
C PRO A 260 -5.96 -14.83 26.41
N ALA A 261 -7.15 -14.56 26.94
CA ALA A 261 -8.42 -14.80 26.25
C ALA A 261 -8.77 -13.70 25.23
N LEU A 262 -8.11 -12.52 25.30
CA LEU A 262 -8.39 -11.41 24.40
C LEU A 262 -7.79 -11.61 23.01
N ILE A 263 -8.52 -11.18 21.98
CA ILE A 263 -8.03 -11.12 20.59
C ILE A 263 -6.93 -10.07 20.40
N SER A 264 -6.67 -9.21 21.39
CA SER A 264 -5.51 -8.31 21.43
C SER A 264 -4.28 -8.94 22.08
N TYR A 265 -4.37 -10.07 22.80
CA TYR A 265 -3.21 -10.67 23.45
C TYR A 265 -2.06 -10.96 22.46
N GLY A 266 -0.86 -10.43 22.70
CA GLY A 266 0.29 -10.53 21.81
C GLY A 266 0.28 -9.54 20.63
N VAL A 267 -0.79 -8.75 20.46
CA VAL A 267 -0.88 -7.69 19.46
C VAL A 267 -0.13 -6.45 19.94
N GLY A 268 0.55 -5.77 19.02
CA GLY A 268 1.30 -4.56 19.32
C GLY A 268 0.38 -3.42 19.76
N ILE A 269 0.74 -2.75 20.86
CA ILE A 269 -0.02 -1.63 21.45
C ILE A 269 0.64 -0.26 21.22
N ALA A 270 1.72 -0.22 20.44
CA ALA A 270 2.35 1.03 20.04
C ALA A 270 1.42 1.85 19.14
N GLU A 271 1.35 3.15 19.37
CA GLU A 271 0.54 4.05 18.56
C GLU A 271 1.05 4.09 17.11
N THR A 272 0.10 4.08 16.16
CA THR A 272 0.38 4.10 14.73
C THR A 272 0.74 5.49 14.21
N LEU A 273 0.54 6.53 15.04
CA LEU A 273 0.67 7.95 14.68
C LEU A 273 -0.30 8.40 13.58
N ASN A 274 -1.34 7.61 13.31
CA ASN A 274 -2.44 8.02 12.44
C ASN A 274 -3.24 9.10 13.17
N ASP A 275 -3.27 10.29 12.58
CA ASP A 275 -4.06 11.42 13.08
C ASP A 275 -5.33 11.58 12.22
N PRO A 276 -6.50 11.14 12.71
CA PRO A 276 -7.75 11.26 11.97
C PRO A 276 -8.27 12.70 11.86
N GLU A 277 -7.80 13.60 12.73
CA GLU A 277 -8.23 15.01 12.74
C GLU A 277 -7.36 15.89 11.84
N ARG A 278 -6.20 15.38 11.39
CA ARG A 278 -5.32 16.11 10.49
C ARG A 278 -5.95 16.21 9.10
N PRO A 279 -6.30 17.42 8.62
CA PRO A 279 -6.91 17.57 7.31
C PRO A 279 -5.92 17.29 6.18
N PHE A 280 -6.45 16.95 5.00
CA PHE A 280 -5.65 16.67 3.80
C PHE A 280 -4.69 17.82 3.48
N GLU A 281 -5.15 19.07 3.54
CA GLU A 281 -4.35 20.27 3.25
C GLU A 281 -3.17 20.45 4.21
N ALA A 282 -3.26 19.91 5.43
CA ALA A 282 -2.19 19.92 6.42
C ALA A 282 -1.27 18.69 6.35
N GLY A 283 -1.46 17.81 5.36
CA GLY A 283 -0.67 16.58 5.18
C GLY A 283 -1.32 15.31 5.73
N GLY A 284 -2.58 15.38 6.16
CA GLY A 284 -3.33 14.20 6.59
C GLY A 284 -3.52 13.19 5.45
N THR A 285 -3.45 11.91 5.78
CA THR A 285 -3.56 10.76 4.85
C THR A 285 -4.60 9.73 5.28
N TYR A 286 -5.12 9.85 6.50
CA TYR A 286 -6.03 8.87 7.06
C TYR A 286 -7.44 9.06 6.48
N PHE A 287 -7.98 7.99 5.90
CA PHE A 287 -9.35 7.95 5.41
C PHE A 287 -9.99 6.61 5.77
N SER A 288 -10.71 6.59 6.89
CA SER A 288 -11.32 5.37 7.46
C SER A 288 -12.48 4.84 6.63
N ASP A 289 -13.19 5.72 5.94
CA ASP A 289 -14.48 5.42 5.29
C ASP A 289 -14.32 5.32 3.76
N TYR A 290 -13.13 4.93 3.30
CA TYR A 290 -12.86 4.76 1.88
C TYR A 290 -13.72 3.63 1.29
N LEU A 291 -14.48 3.97 0.25
CA LEU A 291 -15.30 3.02 -0.51
C LEU A 291 -14.83 3.03 -1.97
N PRO A 292 -14.26 1.93 -2.50
CA PRO A 292 -13.78 1.84 -3.88
C PRO A 292 -14.94 1.59 -4.86
N LEU A 293 -15.91 2.51 -4.89
CA LEU A 293 -17.09 2.44 -5.75
C LEU A 293 -16.93 3.43 -6.90
N LEU A 294 -17.06 2.93 -8.13
CA LEU A 294 -16.88 3.74 -9.33
C LEU A 294 -18.14 4.53 -9.71
N ALA A 295 -17.94 5.67 -10.35
CA ALA A 295 -19.02 6.48 -10.91
C ALA A 295 -19.81 5.68 -11.97
N GLU A 296 -21.12 5.92 -12.02
CA GLU A 296 -22.03 5.36 -13.04
C GLU A 296 -22.84 6.52 -13.68
N PRO A 297 -22.72 6.77 -15.01
CA PRO A 297 -21.89 6.05 -15.97
C PRO A 297 -20.39 6.17 -15.64
N LEU A 298 -19.61 5.16 -16.07
CA LEU A 298 -18.16 5.13 -15.87
C LEU A 298 -17.53 6.34 -16.56
N ARG A 299 -16.69 7.05 -15.80
CA ARG A 299 -15.90 8.21 -16.25
C ARG A 299 -14.47 8.02 -15.78
N PHE A 300 -13.52 8.58 -16.52
CA PHE A 300 -12.11 8.59 -16.15
C PHE A 300 -11.65 10.00 -15.78
N GLU A 301 -10.58 10.08 -15.01
CA GLU A 301 -9.93 11.36 -14.73
C GLU A 301 -9.41 11.97 -16.04
N GLY A 302 -9.77 13.24 -16.29
CA GLY A 302 -9.34 13.98 -17.47
C GLY A 302 -10.31 13.93 -18.65
N ASP A 303 -11.37 13.13 -18.57
CA ASP A 303 -12.52 13.14 -19.49
C ASP A 303 -13.45 14.35 -19.28
#